data_AF-A0A7U4LM47-F1
#
_entry.id   AF-A0A7U4LM47-F1
#
_cell.length_a   1.000
_cell.length_b   1.000
_cell.length_c   1.000
_cell.angle_alpha   90.00
_cell.angle_beta   90.00
_cell.angle_gamma   90.00
#
_symmetry.space_group_name_H-M   'P 1'
#
loop_
_entity.id
_entity.type
_entity.pdbx_description
1 polymer ?
#
loop_
_entity_poly.entity_id
_entity_poly.type
_entity_poly.pdbx_seq_one_letter_code
_entity_poly.pdbx_strand_id
1 'polypeptide(L)' 'MYSNIIVDKSFKFAVNIVELYKIMINVKKEYVLSKQLLRSGTSIGANVKEGIKTISKADFRNKMSIALRKLMEQNIG' A
#
# COMPACT_ATOMS: atom_id res chain seq x y z
N MET A 1 2.54 23.46 -8.63
CA MET A 1 3.02 22.19 -8.05
C MET A 1 2.34 21.07 -8.83
N TYR A 2 3.07 20.31 -9.65
CA TYR A 2 2.47 19.21 -10.42
C TYR A 2 1.92 18.16 -9.45
N SER A 3 0.60 17.98 -9.41
CA SER A 3 -0.02 16.87 -8.69
C SER A 3 0.47 15.56 -9.33
N ASN A 4 1.01 14.66 -8.51
CA ASN A 4 1.39 13.34 -8.97
C ASN A 4 0.16 12.44 -8.81
N ILE A 5 -0.49 12.14 -9.94
CA ILE A 5 -1.73 11.34 -9.97
C ILE A 5 -1.59 9.98 -9.27
N ILE A 6 -0.38 9.40 -9.20
CA ILE A 6 -0.12 8.15 -8.50
C ILE A 6 -0.12 8.36 -6.97
N VAL A 7 0.37 9.48 -6.48
CA VAL A 7 0.26 9.85 -5.04
C VAL A 7 -1.19 9.93 -4.65
N ASP A 8 -1.96 10.73 -5.38
CA ASP A 8 -3.33 11.05 -5.00
C ASP A 8 -4.20 9.78 -5.02
N LYS A 9 -4.02 8.93 -6.05
CA LYS A 9 -4.71 7.65 -6.15
C LYS A 9 -4.28 6.66 -5.07
N SER A 10 -2.98 6.53 -4.79
CA SER A 10 -2.48 5.59 -3.78
C SER A 10 -2.89 5.99 -2.36
N PHE A 11 -2.93 7.29 -2.06
CA PHE A 11 -3.41 7.82 -0.79
C PHE A 11 -4.90 7.56 -0.62
N LYS A 12 -5.72 7.87 -1.64
CA LYS A 12 -7.16 7.62 -1.62
C LYS A 12 -7.46 6.12 -1.47
N PHE A 13 -6.70 5.26 -2.14
CA PHE A 13 -6.82 3.81 -1.99
C PHE A 13 -6.51 3.36 -0.56
N ALA A 14 -5.44 3.85 0.07
CA ALA A 14 -5.09 3.51 1.44
C ALA A 14 -6.20 3.91 2.43
N VAL A 15 -6.81 5.09 2.25
CA VAL A 15 -7.96 5.54 3.06
C VAL A 15 -9.15 4.58 2.90
N ASN A 16 -9.48 4.17 1.67
CA ASN A 16 -10.57 3.23 1.42
C ASN A 16 -10.32 1.86 2.07
N ILE A 17 -9.08 1.38 2.07
CA ILE A 17 -8.71 0.11 2.73
C ILE A 17 -8.90 0.20 4.25
N VAL A 18 -8.54 1.33 4.86
CA VAL A 18 -8.77 1.55 6.30
C VAL A 18 -10.27 1.51 6.62
N GLU A 19 -11.11 2.13 5.78
CA GLU A 19 -12.55 2.13 6.01
C GLU A 19 -13.18 0.75 5.80
N LEU A 20 -12.76 0.03 4.75
CA LEU A 20 -13.17 -1.35 4.53
C LEU A 20 -12.77 -2.26 5.70
N TYR A 21 -11.55 -2.11 6.23
CA TYR A 21 -11.08 -2.87 7.38
C TYR A 21 -12.01 -2.68 8.60
N LYS A 22 -12.41 -1.43 8.91
CA LYS A 22 -13.35 -1.15 10.00
C LYS A 22 -14.68 -1.86 9.80
N ILE A 23 -15.20 -1.89 8.58
CA ILE A 23 -16.46 -2.60 8.27
C ILE A 23 -16.29 -4.10 8.49
N MET A 24 -15.19 -4.69 8.00
CA MET A 24 -14.92 -6.12 8.15
C MET A 24 -14.82 -6.55 9.62
N ILE A 25 -14.14 -5.80 10.47
CA ILE A 25 -13.98 -6.15 11.89
C ILE A 25 -15.25 -5.88 12.71
N ASN A 26 -16.03 -4.85 12.38
CA ASN A 26 -17.18 -4.46 13.18
C ASN A 26 -18.46 -5.19 12.79
N VAL A 27 -18.69 -5.36 11.49
CA VAL A 27 -19.92 -5.96 10.94
C VAL A 27 -19.74 -7.45 10.67
N LYS A 28 -18.67 -7.82 9.95
CA LYS A 28 -18.46 -9.21 9.52
C LYS A 28 -17.70 -10.05 10.54
N LYS A 29 -17.09 -9.42 11.55
CA LYS A 29 -16.24 -10.07 12.57
C LYS A 29 -15.13 -10.91 11.92
N GLU A 30 -14.58 -10.42 10.80
CA GLU A 30 -13.46 -11.05 10.09
C GLU A 30 -12.17 -10.32 10.45
N TYR A 31 -11.16 -11.05 10.94
CA TYR A 31 -9.97 -10.49 11.56
C TYR A 31 -8.64 -10.93 10.93
N VAL A 32 -8.64 -12.00 10.14
CA VAL A 32 -7.44 -12.61 9.59
C VAL A 32 -7.13 -12.00 8.22
N LEU A 33 -8.06 -12.11 7.28
CA LEU A 33 -7.90 -11.58 5.93
C LEU A 33 -7.96 -10.04 5.93
N SER A 34 -8.82 -9.45 6.75
CA SER A 34 -8.96 -8.02 6.90
C SER A 34 -7.66 -7.37 7.38
N LYS A 35 -6.93 -8.03 8.29
CA LYS A 35 -5.62 -7.56 8.76
C LYS A 35 -4.53 -7.68 7.70
N GLN A 36 -4.54 -8.76 6.91
CA GLN A 36 -3.64 -8.89 5.76
C GLN A 36 -3.91 -7.82 4.71
N LEU A 37 -5.19 -7.57 4.40
CA LEU A 37 -5.65 -6.56 3.46
C LEU A 37 -5.28 -5.14 3.92
N LEU A 38 -5.46 -4.83 5.21
CA LEU A 38 -5.07 -3.55 5.78
C LEU A 38 -3.57 -3.29 5.57
N ARG A 39 -2.73 -4.28 5.89
CA ARG A 39 -1.27 -4.16 5.79
C ARG A 39 -0.82 -4.02 4.33
N SER A 40 -1.32 -4.87 3.44
CA SER A 40 -0.93 -4.84 2.03
C SER A 40 -1.44 -3.55 1.36
N GLY A 41 -2.69 -3.17 1.58
CA GLY A 41 -3.30 -2.01 0.95
C GLY A 41 -2.72 -0.66 1.40
N THR A 42 -2.38 -0.51 2.69
CA THR A 42 -1.73 0.72 3.19
C THR A 42 -0.25 0.82 2.78
N SER A 43 0.43 -0.32 2.59
CA SER A 43 1.83 -0.35 2.13
C SER A 43 2.02 0.24 0.74
N ILE A 44 1.01 0.21 -0.13
CA ILE A 44 1.06 0.79 -1.48
C ILE A 44 1.33 2.30 -1.42
N GLY A 45 0.57 3.03 -0.58
CA GLY A 45 0.78 4.47 -0.40
C GLY A 45 2.14 4.80 0.22
N ALA A 46 2.61 3.98 1.16
CA ALA A 46 3.94 4.13 1.75
C ALA A 46 5.06 3.95 0.71
N ASN A 47 4.97 2.91 -0.12
CA ASN A 47 5.95 2.63 -1.18
C ASN A 47 5.96 3.72 -2.27
N VAL A 48 4.79 4.22 -2.67
CA VAL A 48 4.69 5.34 -3.62
C VAL A 48 5.33 6.61 -3.05
N LYS A 49 5.07 6.92 -1.77
CA LYS A 49 5.67 8.06 -1.07
C LYS A 49 7.20 7.96 -0.99
N GLU A 50 7.73 6.75 -0.79
CA GLU A 50 9.17 6.52 -0.83
C GLU A 50 9.77 6.66 -2.24
N GLY A 51 9.09 6.16 -3.27
CA GLY A 51 9.54 6.24 -4.65
C GLY A 51 9.61 7.68 -5.19
N ILE A 52 8.79 8.59 -4.66
CA ILE A 52 8.84 10.00 -5.08
C ILE A 52 9.98 10.76 -4.41
N LYS A 53 10.45 10.28 -3.27
CA LYS A 53 11.63 10.82 -2.58
C LYS A 53 12.95 10.32 -3.16
N THR A 54 12.93 9.43 -4.16
CA THR A 54 14.15 8.91 -4.78
C THR A 54 14.76 9.88 -5.77
N ILE A 55 16.08 10.02 -5.68
CA ILE A 55 16.88 11.06 -6.36
C ILE A 55 17.09 10.73 -7.84
N SER A 56 17.02 9.45 -8.24
CA SER A 56 17.24 8.99 -9.61
C SER A 56 16.15 8.01 -10.09
N LYS A 57 15.94 7.94 -11.42
CA LYS A 57 15.04 6.94 -12.03
C LYS A 57 15.48 5.50 -11.76
N ALA A 58 16.77 5.26 -11.54
CA ALA A 58 17.31 3.95 -11.22
C ALA A 58 16.94 3.52 -9.79
N ASP A 59 17.09 4.41 -8.82
CA ASP A 59 16.69 4.13 -7.43
C ASP A 59 15.18 3.94 -7.30
N PHE A 60 14.39 4.71 -8.05
CA PHE A 60 12.96 4.52 -8.11
C PHE A 60 12.59 3.08 -8.54
N ARG A 61 13.21 2.58 -9.62
CA ARG A 61 12.98 1.21 -10.09
C ARG A 61 13.38 0.16 -9.06
N ASN A 62 14.55 0.32 -8.43
CA ASN A 62 15.02 -0.59 -7.39
C ASN A 62 14.07 -0.63 -6.19
N LYS A 63 13.65 0.53 -5.68
CA LYS A 63 12.70 0.61 -4.56
C LYS A 63 11.34 0.00 -4.90
N MET A 64 10.82 0.25 -6.10
CA MET A 64 9.57 -0.36 -6.56
C MET A 64 9.68 -1.88 -6.70
N SER A 65 10.83 -2.39 -7.14
CA SER A 65 11.08 -3.83 -7.23
C SER A 65 11.13 -4.50 -5.85
N ILE A 66 11.71 -3.83 -4.84
CA ILE A 66 11.71 -4.32 -3.44
C ILE A 66 10.29 -4.30 -2.85
N ALA A 67 9.53 -3.24 -3.10
CA ALA A 67 8.14 -3.12 -2.68
C ALA A 67 7.28 -4.25 -3.26
N LEU A 68 7.43 -4.53 -4.56
CA LEU A 68 6.75 -5.63 -5.24
C LEU A 68 7.14 -6.99 -4.63
N ARG A 69 8.43 -7.24 -4.41
CA ARG A 69 8.89 -8.50 -3.81
C ARG A 69 8.30 -8.72 -2.42
N LYS A 70 8.28 -7.68 -1.58
CA LYS A 70 7.67 -7.74 -0.24
C LYS A 70 6.17 -7.99 -0.30
N LEU A 71 5.46 -7.43 -1.28
CA LEU A 71 4.04 -7.70 -1.48
C LEU A 71 3.80 -9.17 -1.86
N MET A 72 4.66 -9.75 -2.69
CA MET A 72 4.59 -11.17 -3.07
C MET A 72 4.96 -12.10 -1.90
N GLU A 73 5.94 -11.73 -1.08
CA GLU A 73 6.37 -12.50 0.10
C GLU A 73 5.32 -12.49 1.24
N GLN A 74 4.30 -11.61 1.21
CA GLN A 74 3.28 -11.55 2.28
C GLN A 74 2.32 -12.75 2.36
N ASN A 75 2.52 -13.78 1.56
CA ASN A 75 1.93 -15.12 1.75
C ASN A 75 3.03 -16.17 1.66
N ILE A 76 3.44 -16.73 2.80
CA ILE A 76 3.84 -18.12 3.10
C ILE A 76 4.43 -18.07 4.53
N GLY A 77 3.73 -18.69 5.46
CA GLY A 77 4.06 -18.74 6.89
C GLY A 77 2.80 -18.80 7.74
#